data_AF-A0A3D2W9H4-F1
#
_entry.id   AF-A0A3D2W9H4-F1
#
_cell.length_a   1.000
_cell.length_b   1.000
_cell.length_c   1.000
_cell.angle_alpha   90.00
_cell.angle_beta   90.00
_cell.angle_gamma   90.00
#
_symmetry.space_group_name_H-M   'P 1'
#
loop_
_entity.id
_entity.type
_entity.pdbx_description
1 polymer ?
#
loop_
_entity_poly.entity_id
_entity_poly.type
_entity_poly.pdbx_seq_one_letter_code
_entity_poly.pdbx_strand_id
1 'polypeptide(L)'
;MSEIGGMNIQAIAQKYGTPCVVYDENILRNRLREFTENFRSDVFQTDVIYASKAFNCKAMISLISEYGCGLDVVSGGELYTAYKAGYDCSKIFFHGNNKTPDEIRMALEYGVGTIVVDNVMEAEELVNQIKDTDYHVNVFLRINPGIEAHTHKYIVTAHVDSKFGISVLDEEEIREAVKLFESTNRITFEGLHAHIGSQIFDK
;
A
#
# COMPACT_ATOMS: atom_id res chain seq x y z
N MET A 1 -17.04 -24.69 24.94
CA MET A 1 -17.57 -23.31 24.90
C MET A 1 -16.86 -22.58 23.80
N SER A 2 -17.54 -21.71 23.06
CA SER A 2 -16.89 -20.94 21.98
C SER A 2 -16.06 -19.82 22.60
N GLU A 3 -14.77 -19.78 22.25
CA GLU A 3 -13.78 -18.82 22.76
C GLU A 3 -13.01 -18.17 21.60
N ILE A 4 -12.53 -16.94 21.81
CA ILE A 4 -11.62 -16.22 20.91
C ILE A 4 -10.49 -15.64 21.77
N GLY A 5 -9.22 -15.89 21.43
CA GLY A 5 -8.09 -15.44 22.25
C GLY A 5 -8.12 -15.94 23.70
N GLY A 6 -8.73 -17.11 23.95
CA GLY A 6 -8.96 -17.65 25.31
C GLY A 6 -10.06 -16.95 26.11
N MET A 7 -10.84 -16.05 25.49
CA MET A 7 -11.96 -15.37 26.13
C MET A 7 -13.29 -15.98 25.70
N ASN A 8 -14.19 -16.19 26.67
CA ASN A 8 -15.54 -16.68 26.42
C ASN A 8 -16.38 -15.66 25.62
N ILE A 9 -16.96 -16.09 24.50
CA ILE A 9 -17.73 -15.21 23.61
C ILE A 9 -18.98 -14.61 24.26
N GLN A 10 -19.67 -15.36 25.13
CA GLN A 10 -20.85 -14.83 25.85
C GLN A 10 -20.45 -13.71 26.81
N ALA A 11 -19.31 -13.85 27.49
CA ALA A 11 -18.79 -12.82 28.38
C ALA A 11 -18.42 -11.54 27.60
N ILE A 12 -17.84 -11.67 26.40
CA ILE A 12 -17.57 -10.54 25.51
C ILE A 12 -18.88 -9.85 25.11
N ALA A 13 -19.87 -10.61 24.64
CA ALA A 13 -21.15 -10.07 24.19
C ALA A 13 -21.92 -9.37 25.33
N GLN A 14 -21.88 -9.93 26.54
CA GLN A 14 -22.50 -9.30 27.72
C GLN A 14 -21.80 -8.00 28.12
N LYS A 15 -20.46 -7.95 28.00
CA LYS A 15 -19.68 -6.77 28.39
C LYS A 15 -19.75 -5.63 27.37
N TYR A 16 -19.67 -5.94 26.07
CA TYR A 16 -19.51 -4.93 25.01
C TYR A 16 -20.77 -4.76 24.13
N GLY A 17 -21.81 -5.59 24.32
CA GLY A 17 -23.03 -5.57 23.52
C GLY A 17 -22.89 -6.22 22.15
N THR A 18 -23.97 -6.22 21.36
CA THR A 18 -23.99 -6.76 20.00
C THR A 18 -24.67 -5.78 19.01
N PRO A 19 -24.21 -5.73 17.73
CA PRO A 19 -23.12 -6.50 17.14
C PRO A 19 -21.74 -6.06 17.66
N CYS A 20 -20.83 -7.03 17.84
CA CYS A 20 -19.45 -6.79 18.26
C CYS A 20 -18.50 -7.50 17.29
N VAL A 21 -17.50 -6.76 16.79
CA VAL A 21 -16.42 -7.32 15.99
C VAL A 21 -15.25 -7.60 16.92
N VAL A 22 -14.81 -8.86 16.97
CA VAL A 22 -13.74 -9.32 17.86
C VAL A 22 -12.56 -9.77 17.02
N TYR A 23 -11.39 -9.21 17.29
CA TYR A 23 -10.13 -9.61 16.67
C TYR A 23 -9.28 -10.38 17.68
N ASP A 24 -8.76 -11.53 17.28
CA ASP A 24 -7.74 -12.26 18.05
C ASP A 24 -6.36 -11.69 17.72
N GLU A 25 -5.80 -10.89 18.62
CA GLU A 25 -4.49 -10.27 18.42
C GLU A 25 -3.37 -11.30 18.26
N ASN A 26 -3.46 -12.47 18.90
CA ASN A 26 -2.44 -13.51 18.74
C ASN A 26 -2.41 -14.06 17.31
N ILE A 27 -3.57 -14.17 16.66
CA ILE A 27 -3.64 -14.58 15.26
C ILE A 27 -3.01 -13.51 14.36
N LEU A 28 -3.30 -12.23 14.60
CA LEU A 28 -2.71 -11.13 13.84
C LEU A 28 -1.18 -11.09 13.99
N ARG A 29 -0.69 -11.22 15.24
CA ARG A 29 0.74 -11.31 15.58
C ARG A 29 1.44 -12.48 14.89
N ASN A 30 0.82 -13.65 14.90
CA ASN A 30 1.38 -14.84 14.25
C ASN A 30 1.45 -14.65 12.73
N ARG A 31 0.43 -14.06 12.11
CA ARG A 31 0.44 -13.76 10.67
C ARG A 31 1.52 -12.74 10.30
N LEU A 32 1.65 -11.65 11.04
CA LEU A 32 2.71 -10.67 10.82
C LEU A 32 4.10 -11.31 10.94
N ARG A 33 4.30 -12.18 11.95
CA ARG A 33 5.53 -12.95 12.11
C ARG A 33 5.79 -13.87 10.92
N GLU A 34 4.79 -14.65 10.51
CA GLU A 34 4.91 -15.58 9.38
C GLU A 34 5.36 -14.85 8.10
N PHE A 35 4.77 -13.70 7.76
CA PHE A 35 5.21 -12.95 6.59
C PHE A 35 6.62 -12.37 6.77
N THR A 36 6.92 -11.73 7.90
CA THR A 36 8.21 -11.04 8.11
C THR A 36 9.40 -11.99 8.30
N GLU A 37 9.16 -13.22 8.74
CA GLU A 37 10.19 -14.26 8.86
C GLU A 37 10.40 -15.05 7.57
N ASN A 38 9.33 -15.32 6.80
CA ASN A 38 9.42 -16.16 5.61
C ASN A 38 9.62 -15.38 4.30
N PHE A 39 9.19 -14.12 4.22
CA PHE A 39 9.40 -13.28 3.04
C PHE A 39 10.78 -12.60 3.12
N ARG A 40 11.82 -13.42 3.01
CA ARG A 40 13.24 -13.02 3.08
C ARG A 40 14.02 -13.59 1.92
N SER A 41 15.02 -12.85 1.46
CA SER A 41 15.97 -13.29 0.45
C SER A 41 17.39 -12.95 0.88
N ASP A 42 18.33 -13.85 0.59
CA ASP A 42 19.76 -13.60 0.78
C ASP A 42 20.36 -12.78 -0.37
N VAL A 43 19.59 -12.56 -1.45
CA VAL A 43 20.05 -11.90 -2.68
C VAL A 43 19.50 -10.49 -2.83
N PHE A 44 18.25 -10.28 -2.41
CA PHE A 44 17.56 -9.00 -2.55
C PHE A 44 16.96 -8.55 -1.22
N GLN A 45 16.84 -7.23 -1.05
CA GLN A 45 16.07 -6.69 0.06
C GLN A 45 14.59 -7.04 -0.13
N THR A 46 13.93 -7.43 0.96
CA THR A 46 12.52 -7.81 0.99
C THR A 46 11.82 -7.04 2.09
N ASP A 47 10.69 -6.43 1.74
CA ASP A 47 9.83 -5.73 2.69
C ASP A 47 8.43 -6.35 2.68
N VAL A 48 7.83 -6.45 3.86
CA VAL A 48 6.43 -6.83 4.03
C VAL A 48 5.63 -5.57 4.27
N ILE A 49 4.67 -5.28 3.39
CA ILE A 49 3.86 -4.06 3.44
C ILE A 49 2.42 -4.44 3.76
N TYR A 50 1.87 -3.92 4.86
CA TYR A 50 0.48 -4.16 5.23
C TYR A 50 -0.45 -3.20 4.48
N ALA A 51 -1.45 -3.73 3.77
CA ALA A 51 -2.47 -2.93 3.10
C ALA A 51 -3.54 -2.43 4.09
N SER A 52 -3.50 -1.14 4.41
CA SER A 52 -4.36 -0.54 5.44
C SER A 52 -5.85 -0.57 5.12
N LYS A 53 -6.23 -0.64 3.84
CA LYS A 53 -7.59 -0.88 3.36
C LYS A 53 -8.25 -2.14 3.94
N ALA A 54 -7.47 -3.11 4.45
CA ALA A 54 -8.00 -4.30 5.10
C ALA A 54 -8.55 -4.00 6.51
N PHE A 55 -7.83 -3.21 7.31
CA PHE A 55 -8.28 -2.72 8.61
C PHE A 55 -7.35 -1.61 9.12
N ASN A 56 -7.81 -0.36 9.06
CA ASN A 56 -7.02 0.80 9.46
C ASN A 56 -7.52 1.42 10.77
N CYS A 57 -6.83 1.13 11.87
CA CYS A 57 -7.01 1.83 13.14
C CYS A 57 -5.68 1.96 13.88
N LYS A 58 -5.60 2.87 14.86
CA LYS A 58 -4.36 3.12 15.62
C LYS A 58 -3.80 1.86 16.29
N ALA A 59 -4.65 0.99 16.82
CA ALA A 59 -4.21 -0.25 17.45
C ALA A 59 -3.56 -1.20 16.43
N MET A 60 -4.15 -1.35 15.24
CA MET A 60 -3.58 -2.17 14.17
C MET A 60 -2.28 -1.55 13.63
N ILE A 61 -2.22 -0.23 13.45
CA ILE A 61 -1.00 0.47 13.02
C ILE A 61 0.14 0.30 14.02
N SER A 62 -0.15 0.43 15.32
CA SER A 62 0.82 0.16 16.39
C SER A 62 1.34 -1.27 16.29
N LEU A 63 0.44 -2.24 16.10
CA LEU A 63 0.81 -3.63 15.95
C LEU A 63 1.71 -3.85 14.72
N ILE A 64 1.39 -3.28 13.57
CA ILE A 64 2.21 -3.37 12.34
C ILE A 64 3.61 -2.80 12.58
N SER A 65 3.71 -1.67 13.28
CA SER A 65 4.98 -1.02 13.60
C SER A 65 5.89 -1.89 14.47
N GLU A 66 5.34 -2.70 15.39
CA GLU A 66 6.12 -3.62 16.23
C GLU A 66 6.86 -4.70 15.42
N TYR A 67 6.32 -5.06 14.25
CA TYR A 67 6.91 -6.08 13.36
C TYR A 67 7.80 -5.48 12.27
N GLY A 68 7.98 -4.16 12.26
CA GLY A 68 8.83 -3.47 11.30
C GLY A 68 8.33 -3.50 9.85
N CYS A 69 7.09 -3.93 9.61
CA CYS A 69 6.46 -3.91 8.30
C CYS A 69 6.39 -2.47 7.73
N GLY A 70 6.27 -2.36 6.41
CA GLY A 70 5.78 -1.14 5.76
C GLY A 70 4.26 -1.02 5.85
N LEU A 71 3.73 0.14 5.46
CA LEU A 71 2.29 0.41 5.46
C LEU A 71 1.83 0.97 4.10
N ASP A 72 0.94 0.26 3.42
CA ASP A 72 0.25 0.71 2.21
C ASP A 72 -1.01 1.48 2.63
N VAL A 73 -1.05 2.76 2.27
CA VAL A 73 -2.22 3.64 2.43
C VAL A 73 -2.74 4.04 1.05
N VAL A 74 -4.05 4.18 0.91
CA VAL A 74 -4.72 4.50 -0.37
C VAL A 74 -5.45 5.84 -0.38
N SER A 75 -5.44 6.58 0.74
CA SER A 75 -6.04 7.93 0.84
C SER A 75 -5.41 8.77 1.95
N GLY A 76 -5.64 10.09 1.90
CA GLY A 76 -5.24 11.03 2.93
C GLY A 76 -5.83 10.73 4.30
N GLY A 77 -7.03 10.14 4.38
CA GLY A 77 -7.62 9.69 5.64
C GLY A 77 -6.84 8.54 6.30
N GLU A 78 -6.33 7.63 5.48
CA GLU A 78 -5.51 6.52 5.97
C GLU A 78 -4.11 6.99 6.38
N LEU A 79 -3.49 7.84 5.56
CA LEU A 79 -2.23 8.52 5.86
C LEU A 79 -2.33 9.33 7.17
N TYR A 80 -3.39 10.11 7.33
CA TYR A 80 -3.63 10.88 8.55
C TYR A 80 -3.80 9.98 9.78
N THR A 81 -4.47 8.84 9.63
CA THR A 81 -4.62 7.87 10.72
C THR A 81 -3.27 7.28 11.13
N ALA A 82 -2.41 6.95 10.16
CA ALA A 82 -1.03 6.47 10.41
C ALA A 82 -0.18 7.53 11.12
N TYR A 83 -0.20 8.77 10.62
CA TYR A 83 0.48 9.91 11.24
C TYR A 83 0.01 10.13 12.69
N LYS A 84 -1.31 10.11 12.93
CA LYS A 84 -1.89 10.25 14.29
C LYS A 84 -1.71 9.03 15.19
N ALA A 85 -1.29 7.90 14.66
CA ALA A 85 -0.86 6.74 15.42
C ALA A 85 0.63 6.82 15.81
N GLY A 86 1.37 7.82 15.30
CA GLY A 86 2.81 7.95 15.51
C GLY A 86 3.63 6.95 14.69
N TYR A 87 3.06 6.45 13.59
CA TYR A 87 3.78 5.58 12.67
C TYR A 87 4.89 6.34 11.95
N ASP A 88 6.00 5.66 11.67
CA ASP A 88 7.09 6.21 10.88
C ASP A 88 6.67 6.35 9.41
N CYS A 89 6.31 7.58 9.01
CA CYS A 89 5.85 7.87 7.65
C CYS A 89 6.88 7.53 6.57
N SER A 90 8.18 7.46 6.89
CA SER A 90 9.21 7.02 5.94
C SER A 90 9.03 5.56 5.49
N LYS A 91 8.22 4.77 6.20
CA LYS A 91 7.86 3.38 5.85
C LYS A 91 6.49 3.25 5.17
N ILE A 92 5.87 4.37 4.79
CA ILE A 92 4.59 4.39 4.09
C ILE A 92 4.78 4.32 2.57
N PHE A 93 3.95 3.50 1.94
CA PHE A 93 3.74 3.44 0.50
C PHE A 93 2.37 4.04 0.20
N PHE A 94 2.32 5.19 -0.45
CA PHE A 94 1.06 5.86 -0.77
C PHE A 94 0.56 5.45 -2.15
N HIS A 95 -0.46 4.60 -2.17
CA HIS A 95 -1.20 4.15 -3.34
C HIS A 95 -2.45 5.00 -3.61
N GLY A 96 -3.12 4.72 -4.73
CA GLY A 96 -4.38 5.36 -5.12
C GLY A 96 -4.33 5.81 -6.57
N ASN A 97 -5.41 5.59 -7.33
CA ASN A 97 -5.45 5.91 -8.77
C ASN A 97 -5.88 7.35 -9.09
N ASN A 98 -6.18 8.14 -8.06
CA ASN A 98 -6.65 9.51 -8.20
C ASN A 98 -6.31 10.29 -6.93
N LYS A 99 -5.03 10.31 -6.55
CA LYS A 99 -4.56 11.11 -5.41
C LYS A 99 -4.80 12.57 -5.74
N THR A 100 -5.45 13.29 -4.83
CA THR A 100 -5.66 14.73 -4.99
C THR A 100 -4.35 15.50 -4.78
N PRO A 101 -4.24 16.72 -5.33
CA PRO A 101 -3.10 17.60 -5.02
C PRO A 101 -2.86 17.79 -3.52
N ASP A 102 -3.94 17.86 -2.72
CA ASP A 102 -3.84 18.01 -1.27
C ASP A 102 -3.31 16.74 -0.58
N GLU A 103 -3.66 15.57 -1.08
CA GLU A 103 -3.12 14.30 -0.60
C GLU A 103 -1.63 14.16 -0.93
N ILE A 104 -1.21 14.54 -2.14
CA ILE A 104 0.21 14.54 -2.52
C ILE A 104 0.99 15.50 -1.62
N ARG A 105 0.48 16.72 -1.41
CA ARG A 105 1.09 17.70 -0.49
C ARG A 105 1.20 17.16 0.93
N MET A 106 0.13 16.56 1.45
CA MET A 106 0.11 15.94 2.78
C MET A 106 1.17 14.83 2.90
N ALA A 107 1.34 14.01 1.87
CA ALA A 107 2.35 12.96 1.84
C ALA A 107 3.77 13.52 1.94
N LEU A 108 4.07 14.57 1.17
CA LEU A 108 5.36 15.27 1.22
C LEU A 108 5.59 15.90 2.61
N GLU A 109 4.60 16.62 3.15
CA GLU A 109 4.68 17.27 4.46
C GLU A 109 4.86 16.28 5.62
N TYR A 110 4.23 15.10 5.53
CA TYR A 110 4.36 14.06 6.55
C TYR A 110 5.63 13.21 6.38
N GLY A 111 6.40 13.43 5.31
CA GLY A 111 7.61 12.65 5.04
C GLY A 111 7.31 11.20 4.68
N VAL A 112 6.28 10.98 3.85
CA VAL A 112 6.00 9.67 3.26
C VAL A 112 7.23 9.20 2.48
N GLY A 113 7.68 7.98 2.75
CA GLY A 113 8.88 7.43 2.10
C GLY A 113 8.68 7.21 0.61
N THR A 114 7.54 6.65 0.22
CA THR A 114 7.31 6.20 -1.16
C THR A 114 5.91 6.56 -1.65
N ILE A 115 5.82 7.19 -2.82
CA ILE A 115 4.56 7.39 -3.55
C ILE A 115 4.51 6.40 -4.72
N VAL A 116 3.45 5.59 -4.76
CA VAL A 116 3.20 4.68 -5.88
C VAL A 116 2.32 5.41 -6.89
N VAL A 117 2.98 5.98 -7.91
CA VAL A 117 2.37 6.82 -8.95
C VAL A 117 1.55 5.95 -9.88
N ASP A 118 0.29 6.31 -10.11
CA ASP A 118 -0.65 5.45 -10.85
C ASP A 118 -0.74 5.79 -12.35
N ASN A 119 -0.51 7.05 -12.73
CA ASN A 119 -0.61 7.56 -14.11
C ASN A 119 0.26 8.82 -14.32
N VAL A 120 0.38 9.27 -15.58
CA VAL A 120 1.21 10.43 -15.96
C VAL A 120 0.72 11.74 -15.32
N MET A 121 -0.59 11.97 -15.21
CA MET A 121 -1.11 13.20 -14.60
C MET A 121 -0.68 13.33 -13.13
N GLU A 122 -0.66 12.22 -12.40
CA GLU A 122 -0.13 12.19 -11.03
C GLU A 122 1.39 12.45 -11.00
N ALA A 123 2.15 11.91 -11.96
CA ALA A 123 3.58 12.18 -12.08
C ALA A 123 3.86 13.68 -12.31
N GLU A 124 3.13 14.33 -13.20
CA GLU A 124 3.23 15.76 -13.47
C GLU A 124 2.91 16.59 -12.22
N GLU A 125 1.83 16.26 -11.52
CA GLU A 125 1.43 16.95 -10.28
C GLU A 125 2.50 16.80 -9.20
N LEU A 126 3.03 15.60 -8.99
CA LEU A 126 4.09 15.35 -8.01
C LEU A 126 5.35 16.16 -8.32
N VAL A 127 5.81 16.15 -9.58
CA VAL A 127 6.98 16.96 -10.02
C VAL A 127 6.71 18.45 -9.83
N ASN A 128 5.51 18.92 -10.16
CA ASN A 128 5.12 20.31 -9.99
C ASN A 128 5.12 20.74 -8.53
N GLN A 129 4.70 19.88 -7.61
CA GLN A 129 4.70 20.19 -6.18
C GLN A 129 6.09 20.13 -5.55
N ILE A 130 6.99 19.27 -6.04
CA ILE A 130 8.29 19.04 -5.39
C ILE A 130 9.39 20.00 -5.87
N LYS A 131 9.31 20.51 -7.11
CA LYS A 131 10.40 21.25 -7.79
C LYS A 131 11.00 22.42 -6.98
N ASP A 132 10.17 23.12 -6.21
CA ASP A 132 10.54 24.32 -5.43
C ASP A 132 10.52 24.08 -3.90
N THR A 133 10.63 22.83 -3.46
CA THR A 133 10.57 22.42 -2.04
C THR A 133 11.82 21.65 -1.65
N ASP A 134 12.11 21.47 -0.35
CA ASP A 134 13.23 20.61 0.09
C ASP A 134 12.87 19.13 0.30
N TYR A 135 11.64 18.76 -0.06
CA TYR A 135 11.19 17.38 0.06
C TYR A 135 11.93 16.47 -0.91
N HIS A 136 12.11 15.22 -0.48
CA HIS A 136 12.61 14.12 -1.29
C HIS A 136 11.68 12.93 -1.09
N VAL A 137 11.38 12.20 -2.17
CA VAL A 137 10.48 11.06 -2.10
C VAL A 137 10.90 9.98 -3.09
N ASN A 138 10.70 8.73 -2.70
CA ASN A 138 10.87 7.60 -3.59
C ASN A 138 9.59 7.39 -4.39
N VAL A 139 9.70 6.94 -5.64
CA VAL A 139 8.55 6.62 -6.46
C VAL A 139 8.65 5.25 -7.08
N PHE A 140 7.55 4.51 -7.02
CA PHE A 140 7.29 3.39 -7.92
C PHE A 140 6.26 3.83 -8.96
N LEU A 141 6.40 3.35 -10.18
CA LEU A 141 5.35 3.47 -11.19
C LEU A 141 4.47 2.22 -11.16
N ARG A 142 3.17 2.40 -10.98
CA ARG A 142 2.23 1.28 -11.06
C ARG A 142 2.01 0.88 -12.51
N ILE A 143 2.23 -0.39 -12.80
CA ILE A 143 1.96 -1.00 -14.10
C ILE A 143 0.81 -2.00 -14.00
N ASN A 144 0.08 -2.12 -15.10
CA ASN A 144 -0.89 -3.18 -15.33
C ASN A 144 -0.27 -4.22 -16.28
N PRO A 145 0.10 -5.43 -15.78
CA PRO A 145 0.70 -6.47 -16.59
C PRO A 145 -0.30 -7.20 -17.50
N GLY A 146 -1.59 -6.88 -17.43
CA GLY A 146 -2.62 -7.54 -18.22
C GLY A 146 -3.02 -8.93 -17.70
N ILE A 147 -2.79 -9.21 -16.40
CA ILE A 147 -3.04 -10.52 -15.77
C ILE A 147 -4.00 -10.31 -14.60
N GLU A 148 -5.11 -11.05 -14.60
CA GLU A 148 -6.03 -11.17 -13.46
C GLU A 148 -6.01 -12.59 -12.89
N ALA A 149 -5.85 -12.72 -11.58
CA ALA A 149 -5.59 -14.00 -10.90
C ALA A 149 -6.84 -14.80 -10.46
N HIS A 150 -8.05 -14.44 -10.90
CA HIS A 150 -9.28 -15.16 -10.50
C HIS A 150 -9.66 -16.28 -11.47
N THR A 151 -9.50 -17.54 -11.01
CA THR A 151 -10.15 -18.77 -11.52
C THR A 151 -10.19 -18.97 -13.04
N HIS A 152 -9.11 -19.55 -13.57
CA HIS A 152 -9.02 -20.31 -14.84
C HIS A 152 -9.53 -19.69 -16.17
N LYS A 153 -8.54 -19.48 -17.06
CA LYS A 153 -8.52 -19.73 -18.52
C LYS A 153 -9.51 -18.94 -19.39
N TYR A 154 -8.94 -18.15 -20.31
CA TYR A 154 -9.53 -17.55 -21.52
C TYR A 154 -9.93 -16.07 -21.53
N ILE A 155 -9.30 -15.17 -20.77
CA ILE A 155 -9.39 -13.73 -21.09
C ILE A 155 -8.05 -13.03 -20.83
N VAL A 156 -7.07 -13.27 -21.71
CA VAL A 156 -5.91 -12.37 -21.90
C VAL A 156 -5.89 -12.03 -23.38
N THR A 157 -6.85 -11.24 -23.83
CA THR A 157 -6.81 -10.56 -25.14
C THR A 157 -7.74 -9.36 -25.11
N ALA A 158 -7.20 -8.23 -25.59
CA ALA A 158 -7.72 -6.87 -25.55
C ALA A 158 -7.62 -6.18 -24.18
N HIS A 159 -7.05 -4.97 -24.19
CA HIS A 159 -6.78 -4.06 -23.08
C HIS A 159 -7.53 -4.43 -21.79
N VAL A 160 -6.80 -4.82 -20.75
CA VAL A 160 -7.38 -4.95 -19.41
C VAL A 160 -7.88 -3.56 -19.02
N ASP A 161 -9.21 -3.39 -19.05
CA ASP A 161 -9.94 -2.17 -18.68
C ASP A 161 -9.86 -1.97 -17.16
N SER A 162 -8.64 -1.67 -16.71
CA SER A 162 -8.32 -1.35 -15.33
C SER A 162 -8.07 0.14 -15.24
N LYS A 163 -8.76 0.78 -14.29
CA LYS A 163 -8.50 2.17 -13.89
C LYS A 163 -7.18 2.36 -13.13
N PHE A 164 -6.40 1.30 -12.96
CA PHE A 164 -5.21 1.24 -12.12
C PHE A 164 -3.97 0.95 -12.95
N GLY A 165 -2.99 1.86 -12.85
CA GLY A 165 -1.68 1.70 -13.45
C GLY A 165 -1.68 1.85 -14.98
N ILE A 166 -0.51 2.17 -15.51
CA ILE A 166 -0.27 2.24 -16.96
C ILE A 166 -0.14 0.82 -17.51
N SER A 167 -0.75 0.54 -18.67
CA SER A 167 -0.59 -0.77 -19.31
C SER A 167 0.88 -1.03 -19.62
N VAL A 168 1.38 -2.25 -19.35
CA VAL A 168 2.75 -2.63 -19.74
C VAL A 168 2.99 -2.58 -21.26
N LEU A 169 1.90 -2.54 -22.04
CA LEU A 169 1.95 -2.40 -23.50
C LEU A 169 2.04 -0.93 -23.96
N ASP A 170 1.79 0.03 -23.07
CA ASP A 170 1.91 1.46 -23.36
C ASP A 170 3.31 1.97 -22.98
N GLU A 171 4.29 1.60 -23.78
CA GLU A 171 5.69 1.98 -23.54
C GLU A 171 5.91 3.50 -23.57
N GLU A 172 5.15 4.24 -24.38
CA GLU A 172 5.28 5.70 -24.48
C GLU A 172 4.82 6.36 -23.18
N GLU A 173 3.65 5.99 -22.65
CA GLU A 173 3.15 6.56 -21.40
C GLU A 173 4.07 6.20 -20.20
N ILE A 174 4.62 4.98 -20.18
CA ILE A 174 5.63 4.59 -19.18
C ILE A 174 6.89 5.46 -19.31
N ARG A 175 7.42 5.66 -20.52
CA ARG A 175 8.62 6.49 -20.75
C ARG A 175 8.37 7.94 -20.38
N GLU A 176 7.17 8.46 -20.60
CA GLU A 176 6.78 9.80 -20.21
C GLU A 176 6.83 9.97 -18.68
N ALA A 177 6.21 9.07 -17.92
CA ALA A 177 6.25 9.09 -16.46
C ALA A 177 7.70 9.01 -15.92
N VAL A 178 8.53 8.13 -16.48
CA VAL A 178 9.94 7.99 -16.06
C VAL A 178 10.74 9.27 -16.34
N LYS A 179 10.56 9.90 -17.50
CA LYS A 179 11.22 11.19 -17.82
C LYS A 179 10.81 12.30 -16.86
N LEU A 180 9.55 12.31 -16.41
CA LEU A 180 9.10 13.27 -15.40
C LEU A 180 9.83 13.05 -14.07
N PHE A 181 9.97 11.80 -13.61
CA PHE A 181 10.74 11.50 -12.39
C PHE A 181 12.21 11.91 -12.51
N GLU A 182 12.83 11.69 -13.67
CA GLU A 182 14.23 12.05 -13.96
C GLU A 182 14.44 13.57 -14.13
N SER A 183 13.38 14.36 -14.27
CA SER A 183 13.47 15.81 -14.48
C SER A 183 13.91 16.59 -13.23
N THR A 184 13.96 15.93 -12.07
CA THR A 184 14.34 16.50 -10.78
C THR A 184 15.21 15.54 -9.98
N ASN A 185 16.14 16.05 -9.19
CA ASN A 185 16.94 15.24 -8.25
C ASN A 185 16.24 14.98 -6.91
N ARG A 186 15.00 15.47 -6.76
CA ARG A 186 14.18 15.33 -5.54
C ARG A 186 13.31 14.07 -5.53
N ILE A 187 13.20 13.40 -6.68
CA ILE A 187 12.49 12.14 -6.84
C ILE A 187 13.51 11.05 -7.14
N THR A 188 13.42 9.93 -6.43
CA THR A 188 14.19 8.73 -6.76
C THR A 188 13.25 7.66 -7.30
N PHE A 189 13.44 7.27 -8.55
CA PHE A 189 12.66 6.19 -9.17
C PHE A 189 13.19 4.83 -8.74
N GLU A 190 12.46 4.13 -7.88
CA GLU A 190 12.85 2.84 -7.28
C GLU A 190 12.37 1.63 -8.10
N GLY A 191 11.46 1.83 -9.05
CA GLY A 191 11.07 0.81 -10.02
C GLY A 191 9.57 0.70 -10.25
N LEU A 192 9.10 -0.53 -10.45
CA LEU A 192 7.72 -0.81 -10.85
C LEU A 192 6.93 -1.50 -9.74
N HIS A 193 5.63 -1.19 -9.66
CA HIS A 193 4.67 -1.84 -8.77
C HIS A 193 3.55 -2.50 -9.59
N ALA A 194 3.11 -3.70 -9.20
CA ALA A 194 1.97 -4.37 -9.81
C ALA A 194 1.09 -5.03 -8.73
N HIS A 195 -0.22 -4.99 -8.94
CA HIS A 195 -1.20 -5.71 -8.13
C HIS A 195 -2.20 -6.41 -9.05
N ILE A 196 -2.24 -7.74 -9.01
CA ILE A 196 -2.94 -8.59 -10.00
C ILE A 196 -4.28 -9.17 -9.51
N GLY A 197 -4.74 -8.75 -8.32
CA GLY A 197 -5.98 -9.20 -7.72
C GLY A 197 -5.83 -9.60 -6.26
N SER A 198 -6.91 -10.16 -5.70
CA SER A 198 -6.99 -10.62 -4.32
C SER A 198 -7.30 -12.12 -4.28
N GLN A 199 -7.20 -12.78 -3.13
CA GLN A 199 -7.61 -14.19 -2.95
C GLN A 199 -7.02 -15.16 -4.00
N ILE A 200 -5.70 -15.09 -4.20
CA ILE A 200 -4.97 -15.95 -5.13
C ILE A 200 -4.65 -17.27 -4.42
N PHE A 201 -5.13 -18.39 -4.96
CA PHE A 201 -4.98 -19.72 -4.36
C PHE A 201 -4.30 -20.75 -5.27
N ASP A 202 -3.99 -20.36 -6.51
CA ASP A 202 -3.27 -21.23 -7.44
C ASP A 202 -1.85 -21.48 -6.91
N LYS A 203 -1.42 -22.75 -6.96
CA LYS A 203 -0.11 -23.22 -6.51
C LYS A 203 0.87 -23.27 -7.67
#